data_AF-A0A821NBU3-F1
#
_entry.id   AF-A0A821NBU3-F1
#
_cell.length_a   1.000
_cell.length_b   1.000
_cell.length_c   1.000
_cell.angle_alpha   90.00
_cell.angle_beta   90.00
_cell.angle_gamma   90.00
#
_symmetry.space_group_name_H-M   'P 1'
#
loop_
_entity.id
_entity.type
_entity.pdbx_description
1 polymer ?
#
loop_
_entity_poly.entity_id
_entity_poly.type
_entity_poly.pdbx_seq_one_letter_code
_entity_poly.pdbx_strand_id
1 'polypeptide(L)' 'RGFGDYRDRDRTVDPVQSVNAWKNSPAHNDVIIQRGAFQNTPMKAMGVGVYKGFACVWFGQYLDKFPPPE' A
#
# COMPACT_ATOMS: atom_id res chain seq x y z
N ARG A 1 35.71 -1.23 -12.58
CA ARG A 1 35.07 0.03 -13.03
C ARG A 1 33.99 -0.36 -14.03
N GLY A 2 32.77 -0.64 -13.55
CA GLY A 2 31.62 -0.96 -14.38
C GLY A 2 30.77 0.30 -14.53
N PHE A 3 30.31 0.56 -15.75
CA PHE A 3 29.51 1.71 -16.13
C PHE A 3 28.27 1.84 -15.23
N GLY A 4 28.26 2.85 -14.37
CA GLY A 4 27.09 3.23 -13.60
C GLY A 4 26.03 3.77 -14.55
N ASP A 5 24.96 2.99 -14.74
CA ASP A 5 23.77 3.45 -15.45
C ASP A 5 23.21 4.67 -14.70
N TYR A 6 23.09 5.79 -15.40
CA TYR A 6 22.69 7.10 -14.88
C TYR A 6 21.20 7.18 -14.54
N ARG A 7 20.56 6.04 -14.24
CA ARG A 7 19.15 5.87 -13.88
C ARG A 7 18.89 5.85 -12.37
N ASP A 8 19.93 5.84 -11.54
CA ASP A 8 19.81 5.67 -10.07
C ASP A 8 19.33 6.94 -9.31
N ARG A 9 18.80 7.96 -10.01
CA ARG A 9 18.12 9.12 -9.39
C ARG A 9 16.61 8.96 -9.24
N ASP A 10 16.07 7.85 -9.75
CA ASP A 10 14.64 7.54 -9.70
C ASP A 10 14.46 6.13 -9.15
N ARG A 11 14.97 5.87 -7.92
CA ARG A 11 14.57 4.69 -7.13
C ARG A 11 13.11 4.84 -6.76
N THR A 12 12.25 4.66 -7.75
CA THR A 12 10.82 4.58 -7.59
C THR A 12 10.55 3.30 -6.84
N VAL A 13 10.07 3.43 -5.60
CA VAL A 13 9.60 2.27 -4.85
C VAL A 13 8.45 1.67 -5.65
N ASP A 14 8.60 0.41 -6.05
CA ASP A 14 7.54 -0.31 -6.76
C ASP A 14 6.46 -0.85 -5.79
N PRO A 15 5.29 -1.30 -6.29
CA PRO A 15 4.23 -1.82 -5.42
C PRO A 15 4.66 -3.01 -4.56
N VAL A 16 5.51 -3.90 -5.07
CA VAL A 16 5.98 -5.09 -4.34
C VAL A 16 6.88 -4.67 -3.19
N GLN A 17 7.80 -3.75 -3.43
CA GLN A 17 8.66 -3.17 -2.41
C GLN A 17 7.83 -2.46 -1.32
N SER A 18 6.80 -1.68 -1.72
CA SER A 18 5.90 -0.99 -0.79
C SER A 18 5.16 -1.97 0.12
N VAL A 19 4.54 -3.01 -0.45
CA VAL A 19 3.80 -4.03 0.34
C VAL A 19 4.75 -4.80 1.25
N ASN A 20 5.93 -5.18 0.78
CA ASN A 20 6.92 -5.86 1.61
C ASN A 20 7.39 -4.99 2.79
N ALA A 21 7.61 -3.69 2.57
CA ALA A 21 7.95 -2.75 3.63
C ALA A 21 6.84 -2.65 4.68
N TRP A 22 5.58 -2.54 4.26
CA TRP A 22 4.44 -2.49 5.19
C TRP A 22 4.24 -3.77 5.98
N LYS A 23 4.38 -4.95 5.35
CA LYS A 23 4.31 -6.25 6.05
C LYS A 23 5.36 -6.40 7.14
N ASN A 24 6.54 -5.82 6.95
CA ASN A 24 7.64 -5.87 7.90
C ASN A 24 7.58 -4.77 8.98
N SER A 25 6.58 -3.88 8.92
CA SER A 25 6.35 -2.85 9.93
C SER A 25 5.13 -3.22 10.77
N PRO A 26 5.26 -3.49 12.08
CA PRO A 26 4.17 -4.02 12.90
C PRO A 26 2.86 -3.22 12.80
N ALA A 27 2.94 -1.88 12.93
CA ALA A 27 1.76 -1.02 12.86
C ALA A 27 1.06 -1.05 11.50
N HIS A 28 1.82 -1.06 10.40
CA HIS A 28 1.25 -1.13 9.05
C HIS A 28 0.66 -2.52 8.79
N ASN A 29 1.37 -3.57 9.18
CA ASN A 29 0.91 -4.95 9.04
C ASN A 29 -0.39 -5.17 9.82
N ASP A 30 -0.51 -4.65 11.05
CA ASP A 30 -1.72 -4.76 11.87
C ASP A 30 -2.95 -4.15 11.21
N VAL A 31 -2.82 -3.03 10.48
CA VAL A 31 -3.93 -2.48 9.67
C VAL A 31 -4.29 -3.45 8.53
N ILE A 32 -3.28 -3.94 7.79
CA ILE A 32 -3.47 -4.80 6.60
C ILE A 32 -4.16 -6.12 6.96
N ILE A 33 -3.76 -6.77 8.05
CA ILE A 33 -4.33 -8.05 8.49
C ILE A 33 -5.39 -7.91 9.58
N GLN A 34 -5.83 -6.67 9.86
CA GLN A 34 -6.87 -6.32 10.83
C GLN A 34 -6.63 -6.93 12.23
N ARG A 35 -5.47 -6.62 12.82
CA ARG A 35 -5.07 -6.99 14.18
C ARG A 35 -4.87 -5.76 15.06
N GLY A 36 -4.57 -6.00 16.35
CA GLY A 36 -4.31 -4.93 17.31
C GLY A 36 -5.52 -3.99 17.44
N ALA A 37 -5.30 -2.69 17.23
CA ALA A 37 -6.36 -1.68 17.28
C ALA A 37 -7.48 -1.90 16.24
N PHE A 38 -7.24 -2.69 15.20
CA PHE A 38 -8.17 -2.89 14.08
C PHE A 38 -8.97 -4.19 14.15
N GLN A 39 -8.73 -5.06 15.15
CA GLN A 39 -9.31 -6.40 15.24
C GLN A 39 -10.85 -6.44 15.29
N ASN A 40 -11.47 -5.39 15.84
CA ASN A 40 -12.92 -5.29 15.99
C ASN A 40 -13.57 -4.37 14.94
N THR A 41 -12.81 -3.96 13.92
CA THR A 41 -13.27 -3.04 12.88
C THR A 41 -13.12 -3.70 11.52
N PRO A 42 -14.14 -4.43 11.04
CA PRO A 42 -14.09 -5.09 9.74
C PRO A 42 -13.92 -4.08 8.61
N MET A 43 -12.74 -4.07 7.99
CA MET A 43 -12.44 -3.31 6.78
C MET A 43 -12.87 -4.13 5.57
N LYS A 44 -13.89 -3.66 4.87
CA LYS A 44 -14.54 -4.33 3.72
C LYS A 44 -14.16 -3.74 2.37
N ALA A 45 -13.57 -2.55 2.37
CA ALA A 45 -13.10 -1.86 1.18
C ALA A 45 -11.62 -1.50 1.32
N MET A 46 -10.95 -1.45 0.17
CA MET A 46 -9.59 -0.96 0.06
C MET A 46 -9.47 -0.07 -1.17
N GLY A 47 -8.59 0.94 -1.10
CA GLY A 47 -8.14 1.67 -2.27
C GLY A 47 -6.65 1.93 -2.18
N VAL A 48 -6.04 2.20 -3.33
CA VAL A 48 -4.61 2.45 -3.46
C VAL A 48 -4.35 3.59 -4.43
N GLY A 49 -3.41 4.46 -4.06
CA GLY A 49 -2.90 5.52 -4.91
C GLY A 49 -1.39 5.40 -5.01
N VAL A 50 -0.87 5.39 -6.23
CA VAL A 50 0.57 5.39 -6.50
C VAL A 50 0.92 6.61 -7.33
N TYR A 51 1.84 7.44 -6.84
CA TYR A 51 2.27 8.65 -7.53
C TYR A 51 3.75 8.92 -7.27
N LYS A 52 4.54 9.00 -8.35
CA LYS A 52 5.99 9.36 -8.32
C LYS A 52 6.78 8.63 -7.22
N GLY A 53 6.62 7.32 -7.12
CA GLY A 53 7.34 6.49 -6.14
C GLY A 53 6.76 6.50 -4.72
N PHE A 54 5.61 7.14 -4.50
CA PHE A 54 4.86 7.07 -3.25
C PHE A 54 3.63 6.20 -3.42
N ALA A 55 3.43 5.26 -2.50
CA ALA A 55 2.22 4.45 -2.41
C ALA A 55 1.45 4.82 -1.14
N CYS A 56 0.13 4.99 -1.28
CA CYS A 56 -0.79 5.16 -0.16
C CYS A 56 -1.89 4.11 -0.30
N VAL A 57 -2.20 3.41 0.78
CA VAL A 57 -3.30 2.44 0.87
C VAL A 57 -4.24 2.86 1.99
N TRP A 58 -5.53 2.74 1.75
CA TRP A 58 -6.57 3.03 2.73
C TRP A 58 -7.58 1.89 2.79
N PHE A 59 -8.11 1.68 3.99
CA PHE A 59 -9.07 0.64 4.29
C PHE A 59 -10.34 1.27 4.85
N GLY A 60 -11.50 0.78 4.43
CA GLY A 60 -12.80 1.31 4.81
C GLY A 60 -13.76 0.22 5.26
N GLN A 61 -14.66 0.55 6.18
CA GLN A 61 -15.63 -0.40 6.75
C GLN A 61 -16.83 -0.67 5.82
N TYR A 62 -17.12 0.28 4.94
CA TYR A 62 -18.26 0.22 4.05
C TYR A 62 -17.80 -0.23 2.68
N LEU A 63 -18.59 -1.11 2.07
CA LEU A 63 -18.43 -1.45 0.65
C LEU A 63 -18.67 -0.19 -0.19
N ASP A 64 -18.10 -0.20 -1.39
CA ASP A 64 -18.47 0.80 -2.39
C ASP A 64 -19.99 0.73 -2.62
N LYS A 65 -20.64 1.90 -2.64
CA LYS A 65 -22.08 2.02 -2.85
C LYS A 65 -22.45 1.87 -4.33
N PHE A 66 -21.48 2.02 -5.23
CA PHE A 66 -21.70 1.96 -6.66
C PHE A 66 -20.76 0.96 -7.32
N PRO A 67 -21.21 0.22 -8.35
CA PRO A 67 -20.30 -0.49 -9.22
C PRO A 67 -19.35 0.51 -9.91
N PRO A 68 -18.16 0.08 -10.35
CA PRO A 68 -17.31 0.90 -11.22
C PRO A 68 -18.12 1.42 -12.42
N PRO A 69 -17.88 2.66 -12.89
CA PRO A 69 -18.53 3.14 -14.11
C PRO A 69 -18.22 2.21 -15.29
N GLU A 70 -19.24 1.94 -16.11
CA GLU A 70 -19.16 1.16 -17.35
C GLU A 70 -18.30 1.84 -18.43
#